data_AF-D2QG77-F1
#
_entry.id   AF-D2QG77-F1
#
_cell.length_a   1.000
_cell.length_b   1.000
_cell.length_c   1.000
_cell.angle_alpha   90.00
_cell.angle_beta   90.00
_cell.angle_gamma   90.00
#
_symmetry.space_group_name_H-M   'P 1'
#
loop_
_entity.id
_entity.type
_entity.pdbx_description
1 polymer ?
#
loop_
_entity_poly.entity_id
_entity_poly.type
_entity_poly.pdbx_seq_one_letter_code
_entity_poly.pdbx_strand_id
1 'polypeptide(L)' 'MQPDLSILSLQQKDIMRLLAKGLTDAAIATRLSLSVAVVLAHKQQMVDKLGLTDMAELTRISANVYL' A
#
# COMPACT_ATOMS: atom_id res chain seq x y z
N MET A 1 -14.50 -6.10 -9.26
CA MET A 1 -13.34 -5.93 -10.16
C MET A 1 -12.09 -5.98 -9.30
N GLN A 2 -11.06 -6.73 -9.68
CA GLN A 2 -9.75 -6.65 -9.01
C GLN A 2 -9.04 -5.38 -9.52
N PRO A 3 -8.46 -4.56 -8.63
CA PRO A 3 -7.77 -3.34 -9.03
C PRO A 3 -6.51 -3.65 -9.83
N ASP A 4 -6.26 -2.89 -10.90
CA ASP A 4 -5.05 -3.05 -11.71
C ASP A 4 -3.83 -2.50 -10.97
N LEU A 5 -3.01 -3.39 -10.43
CA LEU A 5 -1.80 -3.02 -9.69
C LEU A 5 -0.64 -2.62 -10.59
N SER A 6 -0.75 -2.78 -11.91
CA SER A 6 0.29 -2.40 -12.86
C SER A 6 0.58 -0.90 -12.79
N ILE A 7 -0.44 -0.08 -12.48
CA ILE A 7 -0.40 1.39 -12.37
C ILE A 7 0.42 1.92 -11.19
N LEU A 8 0.74 1.05 -10.23
CA LEU A 8 1.53 1.41 -9.05
C LEU A 8 3.01 1.54 -9.41
N SER A 9 3.67 2.54 -8.82
CA SER A 9 5.13 2.67 -8.91
C SER A 9 5.82 1.51 -8.19
N LEU A 10 7.13 1.34 -8.44
CA LEU A 10 7.91 0.29 -7.77
C LEU A 10 7.88 0.46 -6.24
N GLN A 11 8.03 1.68 -5.74
CA GLN A 11 7.92 1.99 -4.31
C GLN A 11 6.52 1.69 -3.74
N GLN A 12 5.46 2.03 -4.48
CA GLN A 12 4.09 1.73 -4.07
C GLN A 12 3.83 0.22 -4.03
N LYS A 13 4.39 -0.55 -4.97
CA LYS A 13 4.32 -2.02 -4.98
C LYS A 13 5.05 -2.63 -3.78
N ASP A 14 6.19 -2.06 -3.37
CA ASP A 14 6.91 -2.52 -2.18
C ASP A 14 6.12 -2.25 -0.90
N ILE A 15 5.53 -1.06 -0.76
CA ILE A 15 4.62 -0.73 0.35
C ILE A 15 3.42 -1.69 0.37
N MET A 16 2.79 -1.93 -0.79
CA MET A 16 1.65 -2.83 -0.93
C MET A 16 1.98 -4.26 -0.50
N ARG A 17 3.16 -4.77 -0.88
CA ARG A 17 3.64 -6.11 -0.50
C ARG A 17 3.89 -6.23 1.00
N LEU A 18 4.36 -5.17 1.66
CA LEU A 18 4.59 -5.17 3.10
C LEU A 18 3.26 -5.03 3.88
N LEU A 19 2.32 -4.24 3.38
CA LEU A 19 0.94 -4.19 3.87
C LEU A 19 0.27 -5.56 3.85
N ALA A 20 0.42 -6.29 2.73
CA ALA A 20 -0.14 -7.64 2.58
C ALA A 20 0.42 -8.65 3.59
N LYS A 21 1.65 -8.42 4.07
CA LYS A 21 2.29 -9.21 5.13
C LYS A 21 1.81 -8.82 6.54
N GLY A 22 0.88 -7.88 6.66
CA GLY A 22 0.34 -7.39 7.93
C GLY A 22 1.24 -6.40 8.66
N LEU A 23 2.23 -5.79 7.98
CA LEU A 23 3.09 -4.80 8.63
C LEU A 23 2.33 -3.48 8.87
N THR A 24 2.62 -2.83 10.00
CA THR A 24 2.14 -1.48 10.31
C THR A 24 2.88 -0.42 9.50
N ASP A 25 2.29 0.77 9.37
CA ASP A 25 2.91 1.88 8.63
C ASP A 25 4.29 2.26 9.21
N ALA A 26 4.47 2.14 10.53
CA ALA A 26 5.76 2.33 11.19
C ALA A 26 6.78 1.24 10.79
N ALA A 27 6.39 -0.03 10.79
CA ALA A 27 7.29 -1.13 10.39
C ALA A 27 7.67 -1.03 8.90
N ILE A 28 6.72 -0.62 8.05
CA ILE A 28 6.98 -0.35 6.63
C ILE A 28 7.98 0.79 6.46
N ALA A 29 7.75 1.91 7.17
CA ALA A 29 8.63 3.06 7.15
C ALA A 29 10.07 2.67 7.54
N THR A 30 10.24 1.95 8.65
CA THR A 30 11.55 1.44 9.09
C THR A 30 12.19 0.55 8.04
N ARG A 31 11.44 -0.38 7.44
CA ARG A 31 11.99 -1.36 6.49
C ARG A 31 12.40 -0.74 5.15
N LEU A 32 11.75 0.34 4.75
CA LEU A 32 12.05 1.06 3.51
C LEU A 32 12.95 2.29 3.73
N SER A 33 13.42 2.52 4.96
CA SER A 33 14.18 3.73 5.33
C SER A 33 13.43 5.03 4.99
N LEU A 34 12.12 5.04 5.21
CA LEU A 34 11.22 6.17 4.98
C LEU A 34 10.66 6.70 6.31
N SER A 35 10.03 7.87 6.27
CA SER A 35 9.20 8.34 7.39
C SER A 35 7.79 7.76 7.29
N VAL A 36 7.10 7.66 8.44
CA VAL A 36 5.69 7.23 8.48
C VAL A 36 4.80 8.14 7.63
N ALA A 37 5.06 9.45 7.65
CA ALA A 37 4.33 10.42 6.83
C ALA A 37 4.47 10.14 5.32
N VAL A 38 5.67 9.74 4.86
CA VAL A 38 5.90 9.36 3.46
C VAL A 38 5.14 8.08 3.10
N VAL A 39 5.10 7.09 4.00
CA VAL A 39 4.29 5.87 3.79
C VAL A 39 2.81 6.20 3.68
N LEU A 40 2.27 7.06 4.56
CA LEU A 40 0.88 7.50 4.52
C LEU A 40 0.57 8.25 3.22
N ALA A 41 1.46 9.14 2.76
CA ALA A 41 1.29 9.85 1.50
C ALA A 41 1.26 8.89 0.30
N HIS A 42 2.16 7.90 0.25
CA HIS A 42 2.14 6.88 -0.80
C HIS A 42 0.86 6.05 -0.77
N LYS A 43 0.37 5.65 0.42
CA LYS A 43 -0.90 4.92 0.56
C LYS A 43 -2.08 5.74 0.06
N GLN A 44 -2.11 7.06 0.32
CA GLN A 44 -3.17 7.93 -0.19
C GLN A 44 -3.14 7.98 -1.72
N GLN A 45 -1.95 8.17 -2.31
CA GLN A 45 -1.80 8.11 -3.76
C GLN A 45 -2.21 6.76 -4.34
N MET A 46 -2.03 5.65 -3.60
CA MET A 46 -2.48 4.33 -4.05
C MET A 46 -4.01 4.21 -4.01
N VAL A 47 -4.66 4.70 -2.94
CA VAL A 47 -6.14 4.79 -2.85
C VAL A 47 -6.68 5.55 -4.06
N ASP A 48 -6.12 6.74 -4.33
CA ASP A 48 -6.56 7.59 -5.44
C ASP A 48 -6.34 6.90 -6.80
N LYS A 49 -5.15 6.33 -7.03
CA LYS A 49 -4.80 5.65 -8.30
C LYS A 49 -5.67 4.42 -8.57
N LEU A 50 -5.95 3.63 -7.53
CA LEU A 50 -6.70 2.39 -7.65
C LEU A 50 -8.22 2.62 -7.58
N GLY A 51 -8.66 3.88 -7.39
CA GLY A 51 -10.07 4.24 -7.27
C GLY A 51 -10.74 3.64 -6.05
N LEU A 52 -10.00 3.51 -4.93
CA LEU A 52 -10.51 2.95 -3.69
C LEU A 52 -11.20 4.03 -2.85
N THR A 53 -12.09 3.59 -1.97
CA THR A 53 -12.82 4.50 -1.09
C THR A 53 -11.95 5.02 0.04
N ASP A 54 -11.11 4.14 0.61
CA ASP A 54 -10.32 4.45 1.80
C ASP A 54 -9.12 3.51 1.99
N MET A 55 -8.38 3.78 3.06
CA MET A 55 -7.23 2.97 3.48
C MET A 55 -7.61 1.56 3.93
N ALA A 56 -8.82 1.35 4.44
CA ALA A 56 -9.26 0.02 4.88
C ALA A 56 -9.48 -0.89 3.68
N GLU A 57 -10.02 -0.35 2.58
CA GLU A 57 -10.10 -1.02 1.29
C GLU A 57 -8.71 -1.32 0.73
N LEU A 58 -7.75 -0.39 0.81
CA LEU A 58 -6.36 -0.65 0.44
C LEU A 58 -5.76 -1.83 1.21
N THR A 59 -5.95 -1.87 2.54
CA THR A 59 -5.47 -2.98 3.38
C THR A 59 -6.14 -4.30 2.99
N ARG A 60 -7.47 -4.31 2.78
CA ARG A 60 -8.22 -5.50 2.37
C ARG A 60 -7.72 -6.08 1.03
N ILE A 61 -7.53 -5.24 0.01
CA ILE A 61 -7.04 -5.72 -1.29
C ILE A 61 -5.59 -6.20 -1.20
N SER A 62 -4.77 -5.59 -0.34
CA SER A 62 -3.37 -6.00 -0.20
C SER A 62 -3.27 -7.44 0.30
N ALA A 63 -4.13 -7.83 1.26
CA ALA A 63 -4.19 -9.19 1.76
C ALA A 63 -4.65 -10.20 0.69
N ASN A 64 -5.60 -9.83 -0.16
CA ASN A 64 -6.17 -10.75 -1.15
C ASN A 64 -5.29 -11.00 -2.39
N VAL A 65 -4.32 -10.13 -2.68
CA VAL A 65 -3.49 -10.21 -3.89
C VAL A 65 -2.21 -11.03 -3.67
N TYR A 66 -1.70 -11.05 -2.44
CA TYR A 66 -0.38 -11.62 -2.13
C TYR A 66 -0.42 -12.81 -1.16
N LEU A 67 -1.61 -13.26 -0.75
CA LEU A 67 -1.85 -14.49 0.01
C LEU A 67 -2.66 -15.47 -0.84
#